data_AF-A0AAV2B1H6-F1
#
_entry.id   AF-A0AAV2B1H6-F1
#
_cell.length_a   1.000
_cell.length_b   1.000
_cell.length_c   1.000
_cell.angle_alpha   90.00
_cell.angle_beta   90.00
_cell.angle_gamma   90.00
#
_symmetry.space_group_name_H-M   'P 1'
#
loop_
_entity.id
_entity.type
_entity.pdbx_description
1 polymer ?
#
loop_
_entity_poly.entity_id
_entity_poly.type
_entity_poly.pdbx_seq_one_letter_code
_entity_poly.pdbx_strand_id
1 'polypeptide(L)'
;MDAINGVASYLRVNPKVFAYAGSKDKRGKTSQLVSAYQISPERLLKINNDFNTIRVGNIVFKNEQLKLGDLRGNRFIIILRQLQGDPTIIEKAIDSLSSKGFINYYGLQRFGTSSVSTHSIGRLVLRSQWKEAINLILTPRNEGDDELNEAKRIWAKTEDANLALKNLRRKSSIEGKLLCGLASSHKRDFCNAFGAIPRNMRLMYLHSYQSYIWNKVASKRIKEYGLKVLKGDLVPCEAGVLVDNCEEEKEEGNRKAMLESIVKVIAEDEVDKYHISDILLPLPGHSVVFPDNETKGWYSEFLKEDGMEWSDFDSKVKANSLSGAYRKLIVVPEDVKWEIIPYSDVTKSLVLSDLDRLQGLPEPTVDEAGSLKALKLEFQLPPSAYATMAIREISKQSTSYVSPSDK
;
A
#
# COMPACT_ATOMS: atom_id res chain seq x y z
N MET A 1 -13.21 -1.15 -2.39
CA MET A 1 -14.31 -0.29 -1.91
C MET A 1 -15.30 0.04 -3.01
N ASP A 2 -14.89 0.58 -4.16
CA ASP A 2 -15.80 0.93 -5.26
C ASP A 2 -16.72 -0.22 -5.69
N ALA A 3 -16.16 -1.41 -5.91
CA ALA A 3 -16.93 -2.61 -6.28
C ALA A 3 -17.98 -2.99 -5.23
N ILE A 4 -17.59 -3.04 -3.94
CA ILE A 4 -18.50 -3.37 -2.83
C ILE A 4 -19.61 -2.32 -2.71
N ASN A 5 -19.27 -1.03 -2.80
CA ASN A 5 -20.27 0.04 -2.72
C ASN A 5 -21.27 -0.04 -3.88
N GLY A 6 -20.78 -0.33 -5.10
CA GLY A 6 -21.63 -0.53 -6.28
C GLY A 6 -22.57 -1.72 -6.12
N VAL A 7 -22.03 -2.88 -5.71
CA VAL A 7 -22.81 -4.11 -5.48
C VAL A 7 -23.81 -3.93 -4.33
N ALA A 8 -23.40 -3.34 -3.21
CA ALA A 8 -24.26 -3.11 -2.06
C ALA A 8 -25.42 -2.17 -2.39
N SER A 9 -25.16 -1.09 -3.15
CA SER A 9 -26.18 -0.18 -3.64
C SER A 9 -27.19 -0.89 -4.55
N TYR A 10 -26.70 -1.66 -5.52
CA TYR A 10 -27.53 -2.46 -6.43
C TYR A 10 -28.43 -3.46 -5.67
N LEU A 11 -27.86 -4.15 -4.69
CA LEU A 11 -28.59 -5.11 -3.85
C LEU A 11 -29.43 -4.45 -2.76
N ARG A 12 -29.35 -3.11 -2.59
CA ARG A 12 -30.02 -2.34 -1.53
C ARG A 12 -29.69 -2.85 -0.12
N VAL A 13 -28.42 -3.14 0.12
CA VAL A 13 -27.89 -3.59 1.42
C VAL A 13 -26.81 -2.65 1.93
N ASN A 14 -26.52 -2.71 3.23
CA ASN A 14 -25.43 -1.94 3.81
C ASN A 14 -24.07 -2.53 3.35
N PRO A 15 -23.10 -1.74 2.87
CA PRO A 15 -21.77 -2.23 2.49
C PRO A 15 -21.05 -3.08 3.55
N LYS A 16 -21.35 -2.86 4.84
CA LYS A 16 -20.78 -3.62 5.97
C LYS A 16 -21.11 -5.12 5.96
N VAL A 17 -22.12 -5.55 5.21
CA VAL A 17 -22.42 -6.99 5.06
C VAL A 17 -21.34 -7.71 4.25
N PHE A 18 -20.55 -6.98 3.49
CA PHE A 18 -19.41 -7.52 2.74
C PHE A 18 -18.12 -7.33 3.53
N ALA A 19 -17.28 -8.36 3.51
CA ALA A 19 -15.92 -8.29 4.01
C ALA A 19 -14.94 -9.03 3.10
N TYR A 20 -13.66 -8.69 3.21
CA TYR A 20 -12.60 -9.12 2.32
C TYR A 20 -11.26 -9.12 3.05
N ALA A 21 -10.31 -9.89 2.55
CA ALA A 21 -9.00 -10.04 3.19
C ALA A 21 -8.02 -8.89 2.92
N GLY A 22 -8.18 -8.18 1.80
CA GLY A 22 -7.38 -6.99 1.46
C GLY A 22 -7.87 -6.34 0.17
N SER A 23 -7.53 -5.06 -0.04
CA SER A 23 -7.82 -4.38 -1.31
C SER A 23 -6.88 -4.83 -2.43
N LYS A 24 -7.36 -4.74 -3.67
CA LYS A 24 -6.57 -4.99 -4.89
C LYS A 24 -6.43 -3.72 -5.71
N ASP A 25 -5.46 -3.71 -6.62
CA ASP A 25 -5.21 -2.58 -7.49
C ASP A 25 -6.38 -2.29 -8.41
N LYS A 26 -6.74 -1.01 -8.51
CA LYS A 26 -7.83 -0.54 -9.38
C LYS A 26 -7.50 -0.72 -10.86
N ARG A 27 -6.23 -0.52 -11.25
CA ARG A 27 -5.76 -0.64 -12.63
C ARG A 27 -5.18 -2.04 -12.85
N GLY A 28 -6.06 -3.01 -13.00
CA GLY A 28 -5.73 -4.40 -13.29
C GLY A 28 -6.98 -5.25 -13.39
N LYS A 29 -6.83 -6.46 -13.95
CA LYS A 29 -7.86 -7.50 -13.83
C LYS A 29 -7.55 -8.28 -12.54
N THR A 30 -8.43 -8.20 -11.55
CA THR A 30 -8.18 -8.75 -10.21
C THR A 30 -9.30 -9.68 -9.78
N SER A 31 -8.92 -10.77 -9.13
CA SER A 31 -9.82 -11.78 -8.57
C SER A 31 -9.55 -11.89 -7.06
N GLN A 32 -10.60 -11.88 -6.25
CA GLN A 32 -10.47 -12.03 -4.80
C GLN A 32 -11.71 -12.67 -4.19
N LEU A 33 -11.53 -13.30 -3.03
CA LEU A 33 -12.65 -13.77 -2.22
C LEU A 33 -13.29 -12.59 -1.46
N VAL A 34 -14.61 -12.65 -1.35
CA VAL A 34 -15.44 -11.71 -0.59
C VAL A 34 -16.50 -12.53 0.14
N SER A 35 -16.65 -12.30 1.44
CA SER A 35 -17.75 -12.88 2.23
C SER A 35 -18.92 -11.91 2.28
N ALA A 36 -20.14 -12.42 2.13
CA ALA A 36 -21.38 -11.63 2.19
C ALA A 36 -22.33 -12.23 3.23
N TYR A 37 -22.72 -11.45 4.24
CA TYR A 37 -23.57 -11.91 5.33
C TYR A 37 -25.06 -11.92 4.94
N GLN A 38 -25.71 -13.08 5.08
CA GLN A 38 -27.16 -13.26 4.83
C GLN A 38 -27.64 -12.80 3.43
N ILE A 39 -26.81 -12.99 2.40
CA ILE A 39 -27.22 -12.77 1.00
C ILE A 39 -27.31 -14.11 0.29
N SER A 40 -28.44 -14.38 -0.36
CA SER A 40 -28.63 -15.62 -1.11
C SER A 40 -27.74 -15.68 -2.36
N PRO A 41 -27.26 -16.86 -2.78
CA PRO A 41 -26.44 -17.01 -3.98
C PRO A 41 -27.10 -16.46 -5.24
N GLU A 42 -28.41 -16.62 -5.40
CA GLU A 42 -29.15 -16.17 -6.58
C GLU A 42 -29.10 -14.64 -6.72
N ARG A 43 -29.18 -13.92 -5.59
CA ARG A 43 -29.07 -12.45 -5.59
C ARG A 43 -27.66 -12.00 -5.99
N LEU A 44 -26.63 -12.71 -5.52
CA LEU A 44 -25.25 -12.42 -5.90
C LEU A 44 -24.98 -12.71 -7.37
N LEU A 45 -25.52 -13.82 -7.90
CA LEU A 45 -25.29 -14.21 -9.30
C LEU A 45 -25.98 -13.25 -10.30
N LYS A 46 -27.07 -12.58 -9.93
CA LYS A 46 -27.71 -11.54 -10.76
C LYS A 46 -26.75 -10.40 -11.14
N ILE A 47 -25.72 -10.14 -10.33
CA ILE A 47 -24.70 -9.12 -10.61
C ILE A 47 -24.04 -9.33 -11.98
N ASN A 48 -23.89 -10.59 -12.41
CA ASN A 48 -23.23 -10.92 -13.68
C ASN A 48 -23.99 -10.41 -14.92
N ASN A 49 -25.29 -10.10 -14.79
CA ASN A 49 -26.12 -9.61 -15.88
C ASN A 49 -26.02 -8.10 -16.06
N ASP A 50 -25.87 -7.36 -14.96
CA ASP A 50 -26.02 -5.89 -14.95
C ASP A 50 -24.71 -5.13 -14.83
N PHE A 51 -23.64 -5.79 -14.38
CA PHE A 51 -22.32 -5.17 -14.29
C PHE A 51 -21.45 -5.63 -15.46
N ASN A 52 -20.70 -4.71 -16.08
CA ASN A 52 -19.74 -5.06 -17.15
C ASN A 52 -18.33 -5.33 -16.61
N THR A 53 -17.99 -4.74 -15.48
CA THR A 53 -16.62 -4.74 -14.91
C THR A 53 -16.45 -5.65 -13.70
N ILE A 54 -17.55 -6.24 -13.20
CA ILE A 54 -17.58 -7.08 -12.01
C ILE A 54 -18.24 -8.41 -12.38
N ARG A 55 -17.65 -9.51 -11.94
CA ARG A 55 -18.21 -10.85 -12.04
C ARG A 55 -18.14 -11.54 -10.68
N VAL A 56 -19.16 -12.34 -10.38
CA VAL A 56 -19.31 -13.09 -9.13
C VAL A 56 -19.52 -14.56 -9.47
N GLY A 57 -18.82 -15.45 -8.77
CA GLY A 57 -18.88 -16.89 -8.96
C GLY A 57 -18.33 -17.62 -7.74
N ASN A 58 -18.16 -18.95 -7.87
CA ASN A 58 -17.51 -19.79 -6.86
C ASN A 58 -18.11 -19.63 -5.45
N ILE A 59 -19.44 -19.55 -5.37
CA ILE A 59 -20.15 -19.26 -4.12
C ILE A 59 -20.15 -20.52 -3.24
N VAL A 60 -19.72 -20.35 -1.99
CA VAL A 60 -19.75 -21.38 -0.95
C VAL A 60 -20.28 -20.78 0.36
N PHE A 61 -20.97 -21.59 1.16
CA PHE A 61 -21.41 -21.18 2.49
C PHE A 61 -20.32 -21.48 3.52
N LYS A 62 -20.07 -20.52 4.42
CA LYS A 62 -19.12 -20.62 5.54
C LYS A 62 -19.72 -19.95 6.77
N ASN A 63 -19.34 -20.44 7.94
CA ASN A 63 -19.81 -19.91 9.23
C ASN A 63 -19.04 -18.65 9.67
N GLU A 64 -17.88 -18.39 9.06
CA GLU A 64 -17.00 -17.28 9.42
C GLU A 64 -16.91 -16.27 8.28
N GLN A 65 -16.87 -14.99 8.65
CA GLN A 65 -16.66 -13.88 7.73
C GLN A 65 -15.16 -13.65 7.52
N LEU A 66 -14.76 -13.25 6.32
CA LEU A 66 -13.38 -12.86 6.05
C LEU A 66 -13.02 -11.60 6.85
N LYS A 67 -11.79 -11.55 7.35
CA LYS A 67 -11.18 -10.42 8.03
C LYS A 67 -9.99 -9.89 7.23
N LEU A 68 -9.64 -8.63 7.44
CA LEU A 68 -8.44 -8.04 6.86
C LEU A 68 -7.21 -8.81 7.35
N GLY A 69 -6.37 -9.25 6.43
CA GLY A 69 -5.21 -10.09 6.72
C GLY A 69 -5.41 -11.59 6.51
N ASP A 70 -6.64 -12.08 6.27
CA ASP A 70 -6.93 -13.51 6.03
C ASP A 70 -6.39 -14.07 4.68
N LEU A 71 -5.49 -13.34 4.01
CA LEU A 71 -4.82 -13.79 2.79
C LEU A 71 -3.38 -14.20 3.09
N ARG A 72 -2.92 -15.26 2.44
CA ARG A 72 -1.50 -15.65 2.46
C ARG A 72 -0.64 -14.82 1.53
N GLY A 73 -1.23 -14.11 0.57
CA GLY A 73 -0.49 -13.39 -0.46
C GLY A 73 -1.31 -13.16 -1.72
N ASN A 74 -0.62 -12.78 -2.80
CA ASN A 74 -1.19 -12.50 -4.10
C ASN A 74 -0.33 -13.14 -5.20
N ARG A 75 -0.98 -13.80 -6.16
CA ARG A 75 -0.35 -14.23 -7.42
C ARG A 75 -0.47 -13.11 -8.44
N PHE A 76 0.63 -12.75 -9.06
CA PHE A 76 0.71 -11.74 -10.10
C PHE A 76 1.04 -12.38 -11.45
N ILE A 77 0.42 -11.87 -12.50
CA ILE A 77 0.80 -12.12 -13.89
C ILE A 77 0.96 -10.74 -14.53
N ILE A 78 2.19 -10.40 -14.92
CA ILE A 78 2.56 -9.05 -15.34
C ILE A 78 3.22 -9.14 -16.71
N ILE A 79 2.78 -8.27 -17.62
CA ILE A 79 3.35 -8.12 -18.96
C ILE A 79 4.11 -6.80 -19.01
N LEU A 80 5.45 -6.87 -19.07
CA LEU A 80 6.30 -5.72 -19.36
C LEU A 80 6.49 -5.62 -20.87
N ARG A 81 5.87 -4.62 -21.50
CA ARG A 81 5.89 -4.42 -22.96
C ARG A 81 7.09 -3.61 -23.43
N GLN A 82 7.38 -3.69 -24.73
CA GLN A 82 8.42 -2.93 -25.41
C GLN A 82 9.78 -3.07 -24.71
N LEU A 83 10.17 -4.31 -24.41
CA LEU A 83 11.46 -4.59 -23.79
C LEU A 83 12.60 -4.06 -24.67
N GLN A 84 13.55 -3.41 -24.03
CA GLN A 84 14.81 -3.00 -24.61
C GLN A 84 15.93 -3.69 -23.84
N GLY A 85 16.84 -4.35 -24.55
CA GLY A 85 17.99 -5.01 -23.95
C GLY A 85 18.18 -6.45 -24.40
N ASP A 86 19.32 -6.99 -23.99
CA ASP A 86 19.71 -8.38 -24.26
C ASP A 86 18.90 -9.35 -23.36
N PRO A 87 18.27 -10.40 -23.93
CA PRO A 87 17.64 -11.47 -23.16
C PRO A 87 18.47 -12.02 -22.00
N THR A 88 19.80 -12.10 -22.14
CA THR A 88 20.70 -12.61 -21.10
C THR A 88 20.74 -11.72 -19.85
N ILE A 89 20.54 -10.41 -20.01
CA ILE A 89 20.47 -9.46 -18.89
C ILE A 89 19.14 -9.64 -18.15
N ILE A 90 18.05 -9.86 -18.90
CA ILE A 90 16.72 -10.10 -18.35
C ILE A 90 16.72 -11.39 -17.51
N GLU A 91 17.27 -12.48 -18.07
CA GLU A 91 17.41 -13.76 -17.37
C GLU A 91 18.17 -13.60 -16.05
N LYS A 92 19.37 -12.97 -16.07
CA LYS A 92 20.15 -12.71 -14.85
C LYS A 92 19.40 -11.86 -13.82
N ALA A 93 18.62 -10.87 -14.27
CA ALA A 93 17.83 -10.02 -13.38
C ALA A 93 16.70 -10.81 -12.70
N ILE A 94 16.04 -11.70 -13.44
CA ILE A 94 14.97 -12.56 -12.91
C ILE A 94 15.55 -13.63 -11.98
N ASP A 95 16.68 -14.23 -12.32
CA ASP A 95 17.40 -15.17 -11.46
C ASP A 95 17.81 -14.51 -10.13
N SER A 96 18.30 -13.27 -10.19
CA SER A 96 18.59 -12.49 -8.99
C SER A 96 17.33 -12.22 -8.17
N LEU A 97 16.21 -11.86 -8.80
CA LEU A 97 14.94 -11.66 -8.09
C LEU A 97 14.46 -12.96 -7.42
N SER A 98 14.55 -14.09 -8.12
CA SER A 98 14.09 -15.41 -7.66
C SER A 98 14.96 -15.93 -6.49
N SER A 99 16.28 -15.75 -6.57
CA SER A 99 17.21 -16.27 -5.56
C SER A 99 17.43 -15.32 -4.38
N LYS A 100 17.53 -14.01 -4.62
CA LYS A 100 17.87 -13.00 -3.59
C LYS A 100 16.69 -12.14 -3.16
N GLY A 101 15.60 -12.15 -3.93
CA GLY A 101 14.46 -11.29 -3.68
C GLY A 101 14.69 -9.83 -4.02
N PHE A 102 13.90 -8.96 -3.39
CA PHE A 102 13.97 -7.52 -3.53
C PHE A 102 13.76 -6.84 -2.17
N ILE A 103 14.23 -5.60 -2.05
CA ILE A 103 14.00 -4.79 -0.85
C ILE A 103 12.53 -4.44 -0.76
N ASN A 104 11.91 -4.76 0.37
CA ASN A 104 10.47 -4.68 0.59
C ASN A 104 9.98 -3.24 0.87
N TYR A 105 10.42 -2.29 0.05
CA TYR A 105 10.04 -0.88 0.17
C TYR A 105 8.54 -0.68 0.10
N TYR A 106 8.08 0.36 0.79
CA TYR A 106 6.80 0.98 0.47
C TYR A 106 6.94 1.73 -0.86
N GLY A 107 6.15 1.33 -1.87
CA GLY A 107 6.16 1.98 -3.18
C GLY A 107 5.52 3.37 -3.18
N LEU A 108 5.67 4.11 -4.29
CA LEU A 108 5.15 5.49 -4.43
C LEU A 108 3.64 5.62 -4.14
N GLN A 109 2.85 4.58 -4.43
CA GLN A 109 1.42 4.54 -4.11
C GLN A 109 1.13 4.77 -2.61
N ARG A 110 2.04 4.38 -1.70
CA ARG A 110 1.90 4.61 -0.26
C ARG A 110 2.05 6.07 0.13
N PHE A 111 2.80 6.84 -0.65
CA PHE A 111 3.07 8.26 -0.40
C PHE A 111 2.14 9.19 -1.20
N GLY A 112 1.24 8.62 -1.99
CA GLY A 112 0.40 9.35 -2.93
C GLY A 112 1.15 9.65 -4.23
N THR A 113 0.41 9.77 -5.33
CA THR A 113 0.96 10.09 -6.66
C THR A 113 0.97 11.60 -6.95
N SER A 114 0.53 12.43 -6.01
CA SER A 114 0.45 13.88 -6.16
C SER A 114 1.74 14.59 -5.74
N SER A 115 1.89 15.85 -6.16
CA SER A 115 2.98 16.75 -5.75
C SER A 115 3.14 16.91 -4.23
N VAL A 116 2.04 16.81 -3.47
CA VAL A 116 2.07 16.80 -2.00
C VAL A 116 2.28 15.38 -1.51
N SER A 117 3.36 15.16 -0.76
CA SER A 117 3.66 13.85 -0.20
C SER A 117 2.85 13.56 1.06
N THR A 118 2.23 12.39 1.09
CA THR A 118 1.33 11.95 2.18
C THR A 118 2.07 11.87 3.53
N HIS A 119 3.37 11.53 3.50
CA HIS A 119 4.21 11.44 4.70
C HIS A 119 4.50 12.81 5.32
N SER A 120 4.56 13.88 4.53
CA SER A 120 4.72 15.25 5.05
C SER A 120 3.50 15.67 5.86
N ILE A 121 2.30 15.31 5.40
CA ILE A 121 1.06 15.53 6.16
C ILE A 121 1.10 14.69 7.45
N GLY A 122 1.49 13.41 7.35
CA GLY A 122 1.64 12.53 8.52
C GLY A 122 2.56 13.11 9.60
N ARG A 123 3.72 13.64 9.19
CA ARG A 123 4.68 14.31 10.08
C ARG A 123 4.04 15.48 10.84
N LEU A 124 3.35 16.37 10.14
CA LEU A 124 2.67 17.53 10.74
C LEU A 124 1.57 17.08 11.72
N VAL A 125 0.80 16.05 11.37
CA VAL A 125 -0.26 15.52 12.23
C VAL A 125 0.31 14.91 13.51
N LEU A 126 1.40 14.14 13.44
CA LEU A 126 2.05 13.58 14.63
C LEU A 126 2.53 14.68 15.58
N ARG A 127 3.07 15.77 15.05
CA ARG A 127 3.48 16.96 15.82
C ARG A 127 2.33 17.85 16.27
N SER A 128 1.08 17.44 16.03
CA SER A 128 -0.12 18.25 16.32
C SER A 128 -0.12 19.64 15.64
N GLN A 129 0.58 19.78 14.51
CA GLN A 129 0.61 20.98 13.65
C GLN A 129 -0.58 20.95 12.70
N TRP A 130 -1.78 21.07 13.27
CA TRP A 130 -3.05 20.84 12.57
C TRP A 130 -3.31 21.83 11.43
N LYS A 131 -3.01 23.12 11.63
CA LYS A 131 -3.27 24.15 10.63
C LYS A 131 -2.40 23.92 9.39
N GLU A 132 -1.13 23.62 9.60
CA GLU A 132 -0.16 23.31 8.56
C GLU A 132 -0.56 22.04 7.81
N ALA A 133 -0.96 20.98 8.53
CA ALA A 133 -1.43 19.74 7.91
C ALA A 133 -2.66 19.96 7.02
N ILE A 134 -3.63 20.75 7.49
CA ILE A 134 -4.84 21.11 6.74
C ILE A 134 -4.51 21.91 5.49
N ASN A 135 -3.66 22.93 5.62
CA ASN A 135 -3.23 23.75 4.49
C ASN A 135 -2.47 22.93 3.45
N LEU A 136 -1.67 21.96 3.89
CA LEU A 136 -0.96 21.05 2.98
C LEU A 136 -1.92 20.13 2.21
N ILE A 137 -2.98 19.63 2.85
CA ILE A 137 -4.06 18.87 2.18
C ILE A 137 -4.80 19.75 1.16
N LEU A 138 -5.12 20.99 1.55
CA LEU A 138 -5.89 21.94 0.76
C LEU A 138 -5.03 22.78 -0.19
N THR A 139 -3.77 22.40 -0.43
CA THR A 139 -2.91 23.08 -1.40
C THR A 139 -3.46 22.87 -2.83
N PRO A 140 -3.75 23.95 -3.58
CA PRO A 140 -4.21 23.86 -4.97
C PRO A 140 -3.22 23.10 -5.85
N ARG A 141 -3.74 22.38 -6.85
CA ARG A 141 -2.92 21.56 -7.75
C ARG A 141 -3.22 21.91 -9.21
N ASN A 142 -2.27 21.64 -10.09
CA ASN A 142 -2.43 21.80 -11.54
C ASN A 142 -3.14 20.59 -12.18
N GLU A 143 -3.11 19.45 -11.48
CA GLU A 143 -3.75 18.21 -11.91
C GLU A 143 -5.02 17.95 -11.08
N GLY A 144 -5.98 17.25 -11.68
CA GLY A 144 -7.18 16.75 -11.01
C GLY A 144 -8.46 17.51 -11.36
N ASP A 145 -9.39 17.55 -10.41
CA ASP A 145 -10.71 18.16 -10.56
C ASP A 145 -10.63 19.69 -10.41
N ASP A 146 -10.99 20.41 -11.47
CA ASP A 146 -10.95 21.88 -11.53
C ASP A 146 -11.82 22.53 -10.44
N GLU A 147 -12.99 21.95 -10.13
CA GLU A 147 -13.89 22.47 -9.08
C GLU A 147 -13.22 22.38 -7.70
N LEU A 148 -12.55 21.26 -7.44
CA LEU A 148 -11.82 21.04 -6.20
C LEU A 148 -10.61 21.96 -6.11
N ASN A 149 -9.87 22.14 -7.19
CA ASN A 149 -8.73 23.05 -7.23
C ASN A 149 -9.15 24.51 -7.02
N GLU A 150 -10.30 24.92 -7.54
CA GLU A 150 -10.84 26.26 -7.29
C GLU A 150 -11.24 26.44 -5.82
N ALA A 151 -11.93 25.49 -5.21
CA ALA A 151 -12.25 25.53 -3.78
C ALA A 151 -10.99 25.63 -2.90
N LYS A 152 -9.91 24.93 -3.28
CA LYS A 152 -8.59 25.04 -2.63
C LYS A 152 -7.97 26.42 -2.77
N ARG A 153 -8.06 27.05 -3.96
CA ARG A 153 -7.55 28.43 -4.18
C ARG A 153 -8.31 29.44 -3.34
N ILE A 154 -9.63 29.30 -3.24
CA ILE A 154 -10.46 30.14 -2.38
C ILE A 154 -9.99 30.01 -0.93
N TRP A 155 -9.89 28.79 -0.40
CA TRP A 155 -9.37 28.56 0.95
C TRP A 155 -8.00 29.22 1.16
N ALA A 156 -7.06 29.03 0.24
CA ALA A 156 -5.71 29.60 0.35
C ALA A 156 -5.70 31.13 0.40
N LYS A 157 -6.67 31.80 -0.23
CA LYS A 157 -6.78 33.27 -0.27
C LYS A 157 -7.58 33.85 0.90
N THR A 158 -8.65 33.17 1.33
CA THR A 158 -9.64 33.76 2.25
C THR A 158 -9.68 33.10 3.62
N GLU A 159 -9.11 31.89 3.77
CA GLU A 159 -9.35 30.99 4.92
C GLU A 159 -10.85 30.80 5.23
N ASP A 160 -11.74 30.98 4.24
CA ASP A 160 -13.20 30.83 4.39
C ASP A 160 -13.66 29.50 3.79
N ALA A 161 -13.89 28.52 4.66
CA ALA A 161 -14.36 27.19 4.28
C ALA A 161 -15.79 27.20 3.71
N ASN A 162 -16.67 28.11 4.15
CA ASN A 162 -18.03 28.20 3.63
C ASN A 162 -18.03 28.69 2.18
N LEU A 163 -17.17 29.68 1.87
CA LEU A 163 -17.00 30.17 0.50
C LEU A 163 -16.39 29.10 -0.41
N ALA A 164 -15.38 28.37 0.07
CA ALA A 164 -14.76 27.27 -0.66
C ALA A 164 -15.78 26.15 -0.99
N LEU A 165 -16.61 25.76 -0.02
CA LEU A 165 -17.62 24.70 -0.19
C LEU A 165 -18.71 25.01 -1.22
N LYS A 166 -18.99 26.29 -1.51
CA LYS A 166 -19.96 26.67 -2.55
C LYS A 166 -19.52 26.23 -3.95
N ASN A 167 -18.21 26.06 -4.15
CA ASN A 167 -17.62 25.64 -5.43
C ASN A 167 -17.48 24.12 -5.57
N LEU A 168 -17.85 23.34 -4.53
CA LEU A 168 -17.75 21.89 -4.55
C LEU A 168 -19.11 21.23 -4.73
N ARG A 169 -19.34 20.62 -5.90
CA ARG A 169 -20.54 19.80 -6.14
C ARG A 169 -20.52 18.51 -5.32
N ARG A 170 -19.36 17.86 -5.22
CA ARG A 170 -19.17 16.61 -4.47
C ARG A 170 -18.34 16.84 -3.22
N LYS A 171 -18.97 16.66 -2.05
CA LYS A 171 -18.34 16.85 -0.73
C LYS A 171 -17.79 15.56 -0.11
N SER A 172 -17.81 14.45 -0.84
CA SER A 172 -17.41 13.13 -0.34
C SER A 172 -15.89 12.89 -0.33
N SER A 173 -15.12 13.73 -1.02
CA SER A 173 -13.65 13.72 -1.02
C SER A 173 -13.07 14.04 0.36
N ILE A 174 -11.78 13.76 0.57
CA ILE A 174 -11.09 14.10 1.81
C ILE A 174 -11.14 15.61 2.03
N GLU A 175 -10.85 16.38 1.00
CA GLU A 175 -10.84 17.84 1.04
C GLU A 175 -12.23 18.42 1.26
N GLY A 176 -13.26 17.85 0.63
CA GLY A 176 -14.64 18.25 0.85
C GLY A 176 -15.09 18.03 2.29
N LYS A 177 -14.79 16.86 2.87
CA LYS A 177 -15.07 16.56 4.29
C LYS A 177 -14.30 17.47 5.24
N LEU A 178 -13.03 17.76 4.91
CA LEU A 178 -12.21 18.65 5.70
C LEU A 178 -12.74 20.09 5.68
N LEU A 179 -13.13 20.60 4.51
CA LEU A 179 -13.78 21.91 4.38
C LEU A 179 -15.13 21.95 5.12
N CYS A 180 -15.92 20.87 5.09
CA CYS A 180 -17.12 20.77 5.92
C CYS A 180 -16.79 20.85 7.42
N GLY A 181 -15.77 20.12 7.88
CA GLY A 181 -15.30 20.18 9.26
C GLY A 181 -14.81 21.57 9.68
N LEU A 182 -14.11 22.27 8.79
CA LEU A 182 -13.66 23.66 9.01
C LEU A 182 -14.84 24.64 9.09
N ALA A 183 -15.85 24.46 8.25
CA ALA A 183 -17.04 25.31 8.24
C ALA A 183 -17.92 25.13 9.48
N SER A 184 -17.96 23.92 10.05
CA SER A 184 -18.75 23.60 11.25
C SER A 184 -18.03 23.82 12.57
N SER A 185 -16.69 23.89 12.56
CA SER A 185 -15.88 24.06 13.78
C SER A 185 -15.70 25.54 14.14
N HIS A 186 -15.35 25.82 15.40
CA HIS A 186 -14.92 27.17 15.78
C HIS A 186 -13.67 27.58 14.98
N LYS A 187 -13.52 28.89 14.68
CA LYS A 187 -12.51 29.48 13.77
C LYS A 187 -11.03 29.09 14.03
N ARG A 188 -10.70 28.40 15.12
CA ARG A 188 -9.34 27.95 15.47
C ARG A 188 -9.26 26.49 15.89
N ASP A 189 -10.35 25.73 15.84
CA ASP A 189 -10.36 24.32 16.20
C ASP A 189 -10.03 23.43 15.00
N PHE A 190 -8.77 23.50 14.58
CA PHE A 190 -8.24 22.72 13.45
C PHE A 190 -8.18 21.21 13.76
N CYS A 191 -8.02 20.84 15.03
CA CYS A 191 -8.00 19.43 15.43
C CYS A 191 -9.37 18.78 15.19
N ASN A 192 -10.45 19.42 15.63
CA ASN A 192 -11.81 18.92 15.39
C ASN A 192 -12.15 18.93 13.89
N ALA A 193 -11.77 19.98 13.17
CA ALA A 193 -11.97 20.06 11.72
C ALA A 193 -11.27 18.90 10.98
N PHE A 194 -10.03 18.57 11.35
CA PHE A 194 -9.32 17.40 10.81
C PHE A 194 -10.04 16.09 11.14
N GLY A 195 -10.66 16.01 12.33
CA GLY A 195 -11.47 14.88 12.78
C GLY A 195 -12.67 14.55 11.89
N ALA A 196 -13.15 15.48 11.05
CA ALA A 196 -14.20 15.23 10.06
C ALA A 196 -13.78 14.21 8.98
N ILE A 197 -12.47 14.01 8.79
CA ILE A 197 -11.95 12.96 7.91
C ILE A 197 -12.13 11.59 8.60
N PRO A 198 -12.68 10.58 7.91
CA PRO A 198 -12.81 9.23 8.47
C PRO A 198 -11.48 8.68 8.99
N ARG A 199 -11.52 7.99 10.13
CA ARG A 199 -10.31 7.50 10.83
C ARG A 199 -9.33 6.78 9.90
N ASN A 200 -9.79 5.83 9.09
CA ASN A 200 -8.92 5.04 8.20
C ASN A 200 -8.15 5.93 7.22
N MET A 201 -8.78 6.98 6.69
CA MET A 201 -8.13 7.94 5.80
C MET A 201 -7.11 8.82 6.54
N ARG A 202 -7.37 9.16 7.81
CA ARG A 202 -6.39 9.88 8.64
C ARG A 202 -5.17 9.03 8.96
N LEU A 203 -5.38 7.77 9.31
CA LEU A 203 -4.31 6.81 9.61
C LEU A 203 -3.38 6.61 8.41
N MET A 204 -3.87 6.71 7.17
CA MET A 204 -3.02 6.67 5.97
C MET A 204 -1.89 7.72 6.01
N TYR A 205 -2.17 8.94 6.49
CA TYR A 205 -1.13 9.97 6.64
C TYR A 205 -0.06 9.55 7.64
N LEU A 206 -0.49 9.12 8.84
CA LEU A 206 0.39 8.69 9.92
C LEU A 206 1.27 7.50 9.51
N HIS A 207 0.65 6.46 8.95
CA HIS A 207 1.37 5.27 8.50
C HIS A 207 2.29 5.55 7.31
N SER A 208 1.98 6.53 6.47
CA SER A 208 2.89 6.92 5.40
C SER A 208 4.18 7.55 5.94
N TYR A 209 4.14 8.26 7.09
CA TYR A 209 5.35 8.75 7.74
C TYR A 209 6.20 7.61 8.34
N GLN A 210 5.56 6.64 9.00
CA GLN A 210 6.25 5.41 9.42
C GLN A 210 6.93 4.69 8.25
N SER A 211 6.22 4.58 7.12
CA SER A 211 6.70 3.96 5.88
C SER A 211 7.91 4.71 5.31
N TYR A 212 7.92 6.05 5.42
CA TYR A 212 9.01 6.90 4.94
C TYR A 212 10.30 6.66 5.73
N ILE A 213 10.21 6.69 7.06
CA ILE A 213 11.36 6.42 7.94
C ILE A 213 11.86 4.99 7.74
N TRP A 214 10.94 4.01 7.64
CA TRP A 214 11.30 2.63 7.36
C TRP A 214 12.09 2.50 6.05
N ASN A 215 11.64 3.13 4.96
CA ASN A 215 12.35 3.12 3.68
C ASN A 215 13.76 3.73 3.81
N LYS A 216 13.93 4.83 4.55
CA LYS A 216 15.25 5.44 4.81
C LYS A 216 16.18 4.48 5.55
N VAL A 217 15.70 3.86 6.63
CA VAL A 217 16.48 2.89 7.43
C VAL A 217 16.82 1.66 6.61
N ALA A 218 15.87 1.08 5.88
CA ALA A 218 16.10 -0.07 5.01
C ALA A 218 17.16 0.25 3.93
N SER A 219 17.11 1.44 3.34
CA SER A 219 18.10 1.90 2.36
C SER A 219 19.50 1.98 2.98
N LYS A 220 19.64 2.60 4.16
CA LYS A 220 20.92 2.71 4.86
C LYS A 220 21.44 1.33 5.30
N ARG A 221 20.56 0.45 5.80
CA ARG A 221 20.88 -0.92 6.20
C ARG A 221 21.46 -1.77 5.07
N ILE A 222 20.86 -1.69 3.89
CA ILE A 222 21.35 -2.41 2.71
C ILE A 222 22.63 -1.75 2.17
N LYS A 223 22.74 -0.43 2.23
CA LYS A 223 23.93 0.29 1.77
C LYS A 223 25.19 -0.06 2.59
N GLU A 224 25.09 -0.06 3.92
CA GLU A 224 26.25 -0.27 4.81
C GLU A 224 26.65 -1.75 4.90
N TYR A 225 25.68 -2.67 4.95
CA TYR A 225 25.95 -4.07 5.29
C TYR A 225 25.53 -5.08 4.20
N GLY A 226 24.90 -4.62 3.11
CA GLY A 226 24.41 -5.49 2.05
C GLY A 226 23.36 -6.49 2.55
N LEU A 227 23.41 -7.71 2.00
CA LEU A 227 22.49 -8.80 2.31
C LEU A 227 22.98 -9.70 3.46
N LYS A 228 23.91 -9.22 4.29
CA LYS A 228 24.41 -9.98 5.46
C LYS A 228 23.43 -9.86 6.62
N VAL A 229 23.25 -10.95 7.36
CA VAL A 229 22.59 -10.93 8.68
C VAL A 229 23.59 -10.43 9.71
N LEU A 230 23.14 -9.60 10.65
CA LEU A 230 23.99 -9.04 11.70
C LEU A 230 23.53 -9.53 13.08
N LYS A 231 24.47 -9.59 14.01
CA LYS A 231 24.16 -9.61 15.45
C LYS A 231 23.26 -8.42 15.78
N GLY A 232 22.24 -8.67 16.60
CA GLY A 232 21.28 -7.63 17.00
C GLY A 232 20.14 -7.39 16.01
N ASP A 233 20.15 -7.99 14.81
CA ASP A 233 19.00 -7.90 13.90
C ASP A 233 17.76 -8.58 14.52
N LEU A 234 16.56 -8.14 14.11
CA LEU A 234 15.30 -8.71 14.57
C LEU A 234 14.82 -9.80 13.61
N VAL A 235 14.30 -10.88 14.18
CA VAL A 235 13.67 -12.00 13.46
C VAL A 235 12.35 -12.38 14.14
N PRO A 236 11.40 -12.99 13.43
CA PRO A 236 10.18 -13.48 14.06
C PRO A 236 10.46 -14.66 15.00
N CYS A 237 9.75 -14.75 16.12
CA CYS A 237 9.82 -15.91 17.05
C CYS A 237 9.22 -17.18 16.43
N GLU A 238 8.15 -17.04 15.64
CA GLU A 238 7.46 -18.13 14.97
C GLU A 238 7.33 -17.84 13.47
N ALA A 239 7.55 -18.86 12.63
CA ALA A 239 7.40 -18.74 11.19
C ALA A 239 5.94 -18.42 10.82
N GLY A 240 5.72 -17.27 10.18
CA GLY A 240 4.40 -16.84 9.69
C GLY A 240 3.67 -15.82 10.56
N VAL A 241 4.19 -15.49 11.76
CA VAL A 241 3.64 -14.40 12.58
C VAL A 241 4.26 -13.07 12.14
N LEU A 242 3.67 -12.44 11.13
CA LEU A 242 4.01 -11.07 10.75
C LEU A 242 2.82 -10.16 11.01
N VAL A 243 3.00 -9.24 11.95
CA VAL A 243 2.05 -8.14 12.16
C VAL A 243 2.49 -6.97 11.28
N ASP A 244 2.19 -7.04 9.98
CA ASP A 244 2.31 -5.87 9.08
C ASP A 244 1.06 -4.97 9.20
N ASN A 245 0.03 -5.43 9.93
CA ASN A 245 -1.23 -4.71 10.11
C ASN A 245 -1.23 -3.90 11.41
N CYS A 246 -1.11 -2.59 11.27
CA CYS A 246 -1.30 -1.59 12.31
C CYS A 246 -2.78 -1.41 12.76
N GLU A 247 -3.72 -2.23 12.27
CA GLU A 247 -5.15 -1.90 12.30
C GLU A 247 -5.99 -2.56 13.40
N GLU A 248 -5.40 -3.32 14.34
CA GLU A 248 -6.20 -3.93 15.41
C GLU A 248 -6.26 -3.09 16.70
N GLU A 249 -7.50 -2.70 17.04
CA GLU A 249 -7.94 -2.19 18.34
C GLU A 249 -7.85 -3.31 19.39
N LYS A 250 -6.66 -3.50 19.95
CA LYS A 250 -6.52 -4.11 21.28
C LYS A 250 -6.05 -3.01 22.24
N GLU A 251 -6.47 -3.11 23.50
CA GLU A 251 -6.05 -2.19 24.57
C GLU A 251 -4.51 -2.01 24.56
N GLU A 252 -4.04 -0.76 24.70
CA GLU A 252 -2.63 -0.35 24.50
C GLU A 252 -1.63 -1.22 25.27
N GLY A 253 -1.98 -1.64 26.50
CA GLY A 253 -1.13 -2.50 27.34
C GLY A 253 -0.91 -3.90 26.77
N ASN A 254 -1.91 -4.46 26.08
CA ASN A 254 -1.81 -5.79 25.46
C ASN A 254 -0.94 -5.74 24.18
N ARG A 255 -0.97 -4.62 23.45
CA ARG A 255 -0.26 -4.51 22.17
C ARG A 255 1.26 -4.53 22.31
N LYS A 256 1.83 -3.89 23.35
CA LYS A 256 3.29 -3.90 23.57
C LYS A 256 3.80 -5.31 23.89
N ALA A 257 3.19 -5.99 24.86
CA ALA A 257 3.55 -7.37 25.21
C ALA A 257 3.38 -8.32 24.00
N MET A 258 2.33 -8.13 23.20
CA MET A 258 2.14 -8.87 21.96
C MET A 258 3.30 -8.62 20.97
N LEU A 259 3.65 -7.35 20.69
CA LEU A 259 4.74 -7.01 19.77
C LEU A 259 6.12 -7.48 20.26
N GLU A 260 6.35 -7.52 21.57
CA GLU A 260 7.57 -8.06 22.16
C GLU A 260 7.63 -9.59 22.05
N SER A 261 6.50 -10.29 22.20
CA SER A 261 6.46 -11.75 22.15
C SER A 261 6.72 -12.36 20.75
N ILE A 262 6.50 -11.58 19.68
CA ILE A 262 6.58 -12.08 18.30
C ILE A 262 7.94 -11.87 17.64
N VAL A 263 8.86 -11.14 18.27
CA VAL A 263 10.20 -10.89 17.73
C VAL A 263 11.29 -11.30 18.69
N LYS A 264 12.43 -11.70 18.12
CA LYS A 264 13.66 -12.05 18.82
C LYS A 264 14.82 -11.25 18.24
N VAL A 265 15.71 -10.81 19.10
CA VAL A 265 17.01 -10.20 18.73
C VAL A 265 18.01 -11.33 18.50
N ILE A 266 18.72 -11.32 17.36
CA ILE A 266 19.71 -12.34 17.03
C ILE A 266 20.95 -12.21 17.92
N ALA A 267 21.33 -13.30 18.58
CA ALA A 267 22.60 -13.42 19.30
C ALA A 267 23.76 -13.72 18.34
N GLU A 268 25.00 -13.49 18.80
CA GLU A 268 26.19 -13.58 17.95
C GLU A 268 26.44 -14.99 17.39
N ASP A 269 26.13 -16.02 18.17
CA ASP A 269 26.26 -17.44 17.82
C ASP A 269 25.11 -17.97 16.93
N GLU A 270 24.10 -17.15 16.65
CA GLU A 270 22.91 -17.55 15.89
C GLU A 270 22.83 -16.91 14.50
N VAL A 271 23.76 -16.01 14.14
CA VAL A 271 23.75 -15.25 12.88
C VAL A 271 23.64 -16.18 11.66
N ASP A 272 24.39 -17.29 11.65
CA ASP A 272 24.43 -18.24 10.53
C ASP A 272 23.16 -19.09 10.39
N LYS A 273 22.24 -19.06 11.38
CA LYS A 273 20.97 -19.82 11.35
C LYS A 273 19.88 -19.10 10.57
N TYR A 274 20.04 -17.81 10.27
CA TYR A 274 19.00 -16.98 9.67
C TYR A 274 19.39 -16.52 8.27
N HIS A 275 18.38 -16.31 7.43
CA HIS A 275 18.55 -15.73 6.11
C HIS A 275 18.14 -14.25 6.12
N ILE A 276 18.65 -13.46 5.17
CA ILE A 276 18.32 -12.03 5.06
C ILE A 276 16.81 -11.78 4.88
N SER A 277 16.07 -12.74 4.35
CA SER A 277 14.61 -12.71 4.20
C SER A 277 13.84 -12.84 5.52
N ASP A 278 14.51 -13.24 6.60
CA ASP A 278 13.92 -13.37 7.93
C ASP A 278 14.03 -12.07 8.73
N ILE A 279 14.91 -11.16 8.30
CA ILE A 279 15.21 -9.93 9.01
C ILE A 279 14.03 -8.96 8.95
N LEU A 280 13.65 -8.49 10.13
CA LEU A 280 12.60 -7.52 10.36
C LEU A 280 13.21 -6.16 10.71
N LEU A 281 12.58 -5.11 10.19
CA LEU A 281 12.80 -3.74 10.63
C LEU A 281 11.48 -3.18 11.20
N PRO A 282 11.51 -2.47 12.34
CA PRO A 282 10.32 -1.90 12.94
C PRO A 282 9.82 -0.68 12.16
N LEU A 283 8.50 -0.54 12.06
CA LEU A 283 7.86 0.75 11.80
C LEU A 283 7.93 1.58 13.09
N PRO A 284 8.41 2.83 13.06
CA PRO A 284 8.61 3.62 14.27
C PRO A 284 7.28 3.82 15.01
N GLY A 285 7.28 3.58 16.31
CA GLY A 285 6.12 3.67 17.19
C GLY A 285 6.52 3.50 18.65
N HIS A 286 5.59 3.73 19.57
CA HIS A 286 5.88 3.74 21.01
C HIS A 286 5.99 2.35 21.66
N SER A 287 5.65 1.26 20.95
CA SER A 287 5.57 -0.10 21.50
C SER A 287 6.45 -1.14 20.78
N VAL A 288 7.27 -0.73 19.81
CA VAL A 288 8.13 -1.66 19.05
C VAL A 288 9.48 -1.89 19.72
N VAL A 289 10.01 -3.09 19.56
CA VAL A 289 11.40 -3.42 19.85
C VAL A 289 12.26 -2.97 18.67
N PHE A 290 13.41 -2.38 18.98
CA PHE A 290 14.40 -2.00 17.95
C PHE A 290 15.53 -3.03 17.90
N PRO A 291 16.17 -3.20 16.74
CA PRO A 291 17.39 -4.02 16.64
C PRO A 291 18.45 -3.55 17.64
N ASP A 292 19.22 -4.48 18.18
CA ASP A 292 20.33 -4.21 19.10
C ASP A 292 21.66 -4.05 18.35
N ASN A 293 21.67 -3.11 17.40
CA ASN A 293 22.84 -2.74 16.60
C ASN A 293 22.73 -1.28 16.13
N GLU A 294 23.66 -0.83 15.29
CA GLU A 294 23.73 0.56 14.81
C GLU A 294 22.45 1.03 14.12
N THR A 295 21.64 0.12 13.57
CA THR A 295 20.39 0.50 12.88
C THR A 295 19.41 1.26 13.76
N LYS A 296 19.39 0.98 15.07
CA LYS A 296 18.57 1.70 16.05
C LYS A 296 18.92 3.19 16.11
N GLY A 297 20.21 3.53 15.99
CA GLY A 297 20.69 4.91 15.97
C GLY A 297 20.14 5.70 14.78
N TRP A 298 20.04 5.06 13.61
CA TRP A 298 19.58 5.71 12.38
C TRP A 298 18.10 6.11 12.42
N TYR A 299 17.24 5.38 13.14
CA TYR A 299 15.87 5.85 13.36
C TYR A 299 15.86 7.20 14.05
N SER A 300 16.65 7.36 15.12
CA SER A 300 16.72 8.62 15.87
C SER A 300 17.38 9.74 15.06
N GLU A 301 18.38 9.41 14.24
CA GLU A 301 19.02 10.34 13.28
C GLU A 301 18.00 10.89 12.28
N PHE A 302 17.27 10.01 11.59
CA PHE A 302 16.29 10.43 10.58
C PHE A 302 15.06 11.13 11.14
N LEU A 303 14.63 10.79 12.36
CA LEU A 303 13.58 11.53 13.05
C LEU A 303 14.04 12.96 13.38
N LYS A 304 15.28 13.13 13.86
CA LYS A 304 15.84 14.46 14.17
C LYS A 304 16.00 15.33 12.92
N GLU A 305 16.39 14.77 11.77
CA GLU A 305 16.42 15.49 10.49
C GLU A 305 15.06 16.12 10.14
N ASP A 306 13.97 15.45 10.52
CA ASP A 306 12.59 15.90 10.32
C ASP A 306 12.05 16.76 11.49
N GLY A 307 12.86 17.01 12.51
CA GLY A 307 12.46 17.69 13.74
C GLY A 307 11.40 16.92 14.54
N MET A 308 11.44 15.58 14.48
CA MET A 308 10.55 14.66 15.18
C MET A 308 11.24 14.06 16.41
N GLU A 309 10.43 13.75 17.42
CA GLU A 309 10.84 13.04 18.63
C GLU A 309 10.02 11.75 18.82
N TRP A 310 10.53 10.81 19.62
CA TRP A 310 9.80 9.57 19.89
C TRP A 310 8.46 9.79 20.60
N SER A 311 8.34 10.86 21.39
CA SER A 311 7.09 11.27 22.03
C SER A 311 6.00 11.68 21.04
N ASP A 312 6.35 12.10 19.82
CA ASP A 312 5.35 12.47 18.80
C ASP A 312 4.52 11.28 18.32
N PHE A 313 4.99 10.05 18.54
CA PHE A 313 4.25 8.82 18.21
C PHE A 313 3.19 8.46 19.28
N ASP A 314 3.26 9.01 20.50
CA ASP A 314 2.22 8.94 21.53
C ASP A 314 1.43 10.26 21.53
N SER A 315 0.53 10.37 20.54
CA SER A 315 -0.23 11.59 20.31
C SER A 315 -1.20 11.87 21.46
N LYS A 316 -1.32 13.15 21.84
CA LYS A 316 -2.36 13.63 22.77
C LYS A 316 -3.77 13.24 22.30
N VAL A 317 -3.98 13.15 20.99
CA VAL A 317 -5.19 12.56 20.40
C VAL A 317 -4.95 11.06 20.28
N LYS A 318 -5.43 10.29 21.27
CA LYS A 318 -5.17 8.83 21.35
C LYS A 318 -5.49 8.06 20.07
N ALA A 319 -6.50 8.48 19.32
CA ALA A 319 -6.86 7.89 18.02
C ALA A 319 -5.75 7.98 16.94
N ASN A 320 -4.75 8.85 17.13
CA ASN A 320 -3.60 9.06 16.25
C ASN A 320 -2.29 8.50 16.82
N SER A 321 -2.32 7.85 17.99
CA SER A 321 -1.13 7.21 18.55
C SER A 321 -0.74 5.98 17.76
N LEU A 322 0.57 5.78 17.59
CA LEU A 322 1.13 4.73 16.76
C LEU A 322 1.98 3.77 17.60
N SER A 323 1.47 2.57 17.82
CA SER A 323 2.21 1.51 18.52
C SER A 323 3.42 0.99 17.72
N GLY A 324 3.33 1.04 16.40
CA GLY A 324 4.32 0.48 15.48
C GLY A 324 4.00 -0.96 15.07
N ALA A 325 4.85 -1.53 14.22
CA ALA A 325 4.71 -2.87 13.66
C ALA A 325 6.07 -3.37 13.15
N TYR A 326 6.14 -4.58 12.62
CA TYR A 326 7.37 -5.12 12.04
C TYR A 326 7.16 -5.49 10.58
N ARG A 327 8.21 -5.27 9.78
CA ARG A 327 8.18 -5.55 8.35
C ARG A 327 9.48 -6.20 7.91
N LYS A 328 9.37 -7.22 7.07
CA LYS A 328 10.52 -7.88 6.44
C LYS A 328 11.32 -6.92 5.59
N LEU A 329 12.65 -6.95 5.73
CA LEU A 329 13.58 -6.15 4.94
C LEU A 329 13.63 -6.60 3.47
N ILE A 330 13.76 -7.91 3.25
CA ILE A 330 13.79 -8.54 1.93
C ILE A 330 12.57 -9.46 1.76
N VAL A 331 11.96 -9.43 0.57
CA VAL A 331 10.95 -10.39 0.15
C VAL A 331 11.47 -11.16 -1.04
N VAL A 332 11.44 -12.49 -0.95
CA VAL A 332 11.75 -13.40 -2.05
C VAL A 332 10.41 -13.87 -2.64
N PRO A 333 10.12 -13.61 -3.92
CA PRO A 333 8.89 -14.10 -4.55
C PRO A 333 8.90 -15.62 -4.69
N GLU A 334 7.72 -16.24 -4.58
CA GLU A 334 7.53 -17.69 -4.79
C GLU A 334 6.99 -17.98 -6.20
N ASP A 335 7.22 -19.19 -6.71
CA ASP A 335 6.70 -19.68 -8.02
C ASP A 335 6.99 -18.70 -9.19
N VAL A 336 8.23 -18.19 -9.27
CA VAL A 336 8.66 -17.28 -10.33
C VAL A 336 8.73 -18.02 -11.66
N LYS A 337 7.94 -17.59 -12.65
CA LYS A 337 7.94 -18.10 -14.02
C LYS A 337 8.01 -16.93 -14.98
N TRP A 338 8.74 -17.10 -16.08
CA TRP A 338 8.85 -16.04 -17.07
C TRP A 338 9.02 -16.58 -18.48
N GLU A 339 8.60 -15.78 -19.46
CA GLU A 339 8.81 -16.03 -20.88
C GLU A 339 8.90 -14.71 -21.65
N ILE A 340 9.70 -14.69 -22.72
CA ILE A 340 9.75 -13.55 -23.65
C ILE A 340 8.79 -13.84 -24.81
N ILE A 341 7.85 -12.94 -25.03
CA ILE A 341 6.83 -13.05 -26.06
C ILE A 341 7.11 -12.02 -27.15
N PRO A 342 7.48 -12.44 -28.38
CA PRO A 342 7.51 -11.53 -29.53
C PRO A 342 6.08 -11.16 -29.96
N TYR A 343 5.89 -9.89 -30.31
CA TYR A 343 4.59 -9.34 -30.72
C TYR A 343 4.74 -8.11 -31.61
N SER A 344 3.73 -7.81 -32.42
CA SER A 344 3.71 -6.61 -33.28
C SER A 344 2.71 -5.52 -32.82
N ASP A 345 1.58 -5.91 -32.23
CA ASP A 345 0.49 -5.00 -31.90
C ASP A 345 0.42 -4.72 -30.38
N VAL A 346 0.65 -3.46 -30.00
CA VAL A 346 0.62 -3.01 -28.60
C VAL A 346 -0.75 -3.07 -27.94
N THR A 347 -1.83 -3.12 -28.74
CA THR A 347 -3.21 -3.15 -28.25
C THR A 347 -3.70 -4.56 -27.94
N LYS A 348 -3.10 -5.58 -28.54
CA LYS A 348 -3.49 -6.99 -28.33
C LYS A 348 -3.08 -7.47 -26.95
N SER A 349 -3.98 -8.19 -26.27
CA SER A 349 -3.65 -8.86 -25.01
C SER A 349 -2.67 -9.99 -25.26
N LEU A 350 -1.62 -10.07 -24.43
CA LEU A 350 -0.63 -11.17 -24.46
C LEU A 350 -0.90 -12.22 -23.38
N VAL A 351 -1.95 -12.05 -22.60
CA VAL A 351 -2.37 -12.99 -21.56
C VAL A 351 -3.88 -12.94 -21.37
N LEU A 352 -4.48 -14.09 -21.10
CA LEU A 352 -5.89 -14.19 -20.73
C LEU A 352 -6.11 -13.96 -19.25
N SER A 353 -7.22 -13.30 -18.92
CA SER A 353 -7.75 -13.27 -17.57
C SER A 353 -8.68 -14.44 -17.28
N ASP A 354 -9.03 -14.62 -16.00
CA ASP A 354 -9.98 -15.66 -15.57
C ASP A 354 -11.31 -15.56 -16.32
N LEU A 355 -11.80 -14.34 -16.55
CA LEU A 355 -13.04 -14.11 -17.30
C LEU A 355 -12.89 -14.50 -18.78
N ASP A 356 -11.77 -14.14 -19.40
CA ASP A 356 -11.50 -14.47 -20.80
C ASP A 356 -11.48 -16.01 -20.99
N ARG A 357 -10.87 -16.73 -20.04
CA ARG A 357 -10.86 -18.19 -20.02
C ARG A 357 -12.24 -18.79 -19.78
N LEU A 358 -13.03 -18.24 -18.86
CA LEU A 358 -14.40 -18.69 -18.61
C LEU A 358 -15.31 -18.49 -19.83
N GLN A 359 -15.01 -17.50 -20.67
CA GLN A 359 -15.72 -17.26 -21.93
C GLN A 359 -15.22 -18.15 -23.08
N GLY A 360 -14.22 -18.99 -22.85
CA GLY A 360 -13.64 -19.87 -23.86
C GLY A 360 -12.86 -19.12 -24.95
N LEU A 361 -12.35 -17.92 -24.64
CA LEU A 361 -11.49 -17.21 -25.59
C LEU A 361 -10.19 -18.01 -25.83
N PRO A 362 -9.72 -18.10 -27.08
CA PRO A 362 -8.49 -18.82 -27.41
C PRO A 362 -7.27 -18.13 -26.77
N GLU A 363 -6.26 -18.92 -26.42
CA GLU A 363 -4.98 -18.38 -25.95
C GLU A 363 -4.36 -17.46 -27.04
N PRO A 364 -3.76 -16.32 -26.65
CA PRO A 364 -3.15 -15.40 -27.60
C PRO A 364 -2.07 -16.08 -28.44
N THR A 365 -2.16 -15.94 -29.77
CA THR A 365 -1.13 -16.43 -30.69
C THR A 365 0.13 -15.59 -30.58
N VAL A 366 1.29 -16.24 -30.44
CA VAL A 366 2.61 -15.59 -30.48
C VAL A 366 2.93 -15.20 -31.92
N ASP A 367 3.38 -13.97 -32.12
CA ASP A 367 3.86 -13.48 -33.42
C ASP A 367 5.38 -13.59 -33.44
N GLU A 368 5.89 -14.74 -33.90
CA GLU A 368 7.33 -15.04 -33.94
C GLU A 368 8.14 -14.04 -34.78
N ALA A 369 7.51 -13.39 -35.75
CA ALA A 369 8.10 -12.33 -36.58
C ALA A 369 7.92 -10.92 -35.98
N GLY A 370 7.42 -10.84 -34.74
CA GLY A 370 7.11 -9.59 -34.06
C GLY A 370 8.32 -8.68 -33.88
N SER A 371 8.16 -7.40 -34.24
CA SER A 371 9.21 -6.39 -34.09
C SER A 371 9.45 -5.95 -32.65
N LEU A 372 8.51 -6.23 -31.75
CA LEU A 372 8.57 -5.89 -30.32
C LEU A 372 8.65 -7.16 -29.47
N LYS A 373 9.19 -7.01 -28.26
CA LYS A 373 9.29 -8.09 -27.26
C LYS A 373 8.63 -7.67 -25.97
N ALA A 374 7.92 -8.58 -25.32
CA ALA A 374 7.35 -8.41 -24.00
C ALA A 374 7.88 -9.48 -23.04
N LEU A 375 8.01 -9.15 -21.76
CA LEU A 375 8.31 -10.11 -20.70
C LEU A 375 7.01 -10.43 -19.99
N LYS A 376 6.57 -11.68 -20.08
CA LYS A 376 5.53 -12.20 -19.20
C LYS A 376 6.21 -12.75 -17.96
N LEU A 377 5.79 -12.26 -16.80
CA LEU A 377 6.35 -12.61 -15.50
C LEU A 377 5.22 -13.00 -14.55
N GLU A 378 5.31 -14.19 -13.98
CA GLU A 378 4.40 -14.71 -12.96
C GLU A 378 5.16 -14.98 -11.66
N PHE A 379 4.58 -14.62 -10.54
CA PHE A 379 5.15 -14.88 -9.20
C PHE A 379 4.10 -14.65 -8.12
N GLN A 380 4.38 -15.11 -6.91
CA GLN A 380 3.58 -14.90 -5.72
C GLN A 380 4.32 -14.03 -4.73
N LEU A 381 3.61 -13.08 -4.11
CA LEU A 381 4.13 -12.27 -3.03
C LEU A 381 3.29 -12.43 -1.76
N PRO A 382 3.91 -12.34 -0.57
CA PRO A 382 3.18 -12.28 0.70
C PRO A 382 2.33 -11.00 0.77
N PRO A 383 1.43 -10.89 1.78
CA PRO A 383 0.68 -9.67 2.02
C PRO A 383 1.62 -8.51 2.29
N SER A 384 1.16 -7.29 2.02
CA SER A 384 1.92 -6.06 2.25
C SER A 384 3.24 -5.93 1.49
N ALA A 385 3.52 -6.81 0.51
CA ALA A 385 4.59 -6.63 -0.46
C ALA A 385 4.07 -6.00 -1.77
N TYR A 386 4.90 -5.21 -2.44
CA TYR A 386 4.52 -4.44 -3.62
C TYR A 386 5.14 -5.02 -4.89
N ALA A 387 4.30 -5.48 -5.84
CA ALA A 387 4.78 -6.00 -7.12
C ALA A 387 5.59 -4.96 -7.92
N THR A 388 5.27 -3.67 -7.78
CA THR A 388 6.04 -2.58 -8.38
C THR A 388 7.48 -2.50 -7.88
N MET A 389 7.76 -2.91 -6.64
CA MET A 389 9.12 -2.95 -6.10
C MET A 389 9.91 -4.15 -6.62
N ALA A 390 9.26 -5.30 -6.83
CA ALA A 390 9.86 -6.43 -7.54
C ALA A 390 10.21 -6.07 -9.00
N ILE A 391 9.29 -5.39 -9.71
CA ILE A 391 9.56 -4.92 -11.08
C ILE A 391 10.69 -3.89 -11.09
N ARG A 392 10.72 -2.96 -10.13
CA ARG A 392 11.80 -1.98 -9.99
C ARG A 392 13.16 -2.66 -9.80
N GLU A 393 13.19 -3.77 -9.07
CA GLU A 393 14.43 -4.54 -8.87
C GLU A 393 14.92 -5.17 -10.18
N ILE A 394 14.02 -5.68 -11.03
CA ILE A 394 14.37 -6.20 -12.35
C ILE A 394 14.78 -5.08 -13.31
N SER A 395 13.98 -4.02 -13.40
CA SER A 395 14.16 -2.96 -14.41
C SER A 395 15.29 -1.98 -14.06
N LYS A 396 15.64 -1.89 -12.77
CA LYS A 396 16.55 -0.87 -12.21
C LYS A 396 16.13 0.58 -12.55
N GLN A 397 14.86 0.78 -12.88
CA GLN A 397 14.30 2.08 -13.23
C GLN A 397 13.39 2.63 -12.14
N SER A 398 13.26 3.95 -12.09
CA SER A 398 12.28 4.61 -11.21
C SER A 398 10.85 4.19 -11.58
N THR A 399 10.00 4.05 -10.57
CA THR A 399 8.56 3.78 -10.74
C THR A 399 7.74 5.04 -11.05
N SER A 400 8.40 6.19 -11.27
CA SER A 400 7.74 7.44 -11.66
C SER A 400 7.18 7.32 -13.09
N TYR A 401 5.92 7.70 -13.26
CA TYR A 401 5.34 7.89 -14.58
C TYR A 401 5.99 9.12 -15.22
N VAL A 402 6.74 8.93 -16.30
CA VAL A 402 7.15 10.01 -17.18
C VAL A 402 6.13 10.03 -18.31
N SER A 403 5.39 11.12 -18.47
CA SER A 403 4.48 11.25 -19.61
C SER A 403 5.31 11.15 -20.89
N PRO A 404 4.83 10.49 -21.96
CA PRO A 404 5.52 10.51 -23.26
C PRO A 404 5.76 11.93 -23.81
N SER A 405 5.01 12.92 -23.33
CA SER A 405 5.21 14.35 -23.64
C SER A 405 6.43 14.99 -23.00
N ASP A 406 7.08 14.31 -22.05
CA ASP A 406 8.20 14.85 -21.27
C ASP A 406 9.56 14.27 -21.74
N LYS A 407 9.59 13.65 -22.92
CA LYS A 407 10.80 13.10 -23.56
C LYS A 407 11.17 13.83 -24.84
#